data_AF-A0A2V8KEN2-F1
#
_entry.id   AF-A0A2V8KEN2-F1
#
_cell.length_a   1.000
_cell.length_b   1.000
_cell.length_c   1.000
_cell.angle_alpha   90.00
_cell.angle_beta   90.00
_cell.angle_gamma   90.00
#
_symmetry.space_group_name_H-M   'P 1'
#
loop_
_entity.id
_entity.type
_entity.pdbx_description
1 polymer ?
#
loop_
_entity_poly.entity_id
_entity_poly.type
_entity_poly.pdbx_seq_one_letter_code
_entity_poly.pdbx_strand_id
1 'polypeptide(L)'
;MLKKAITFLLTSLFLAGVLLAHGNATHLMGTVTALGKDTVTIQDKDGKTVVVMLEKTTKYLKTKKPVTLDELKIGSRVVIDAQMNEKMKMY
;
A
#
# COMPACT_ATOMS: atom_id res chain seq x y z
N MET A 1 -25.63 22.93 -31.19
CA MET A 1 -25.32 23.27 -29.78
C MET A 1 -25.19 22.03 -28.89
N LEU A 2 -26.01 20.99 -29.08
CA LEU A 2 -25.96 19.73 -28.31
C LEU A 2 -24.64 18.94 -28.43
N LYS A 3 -24.02 18.90 -29.62
CA LYS A 3 -22.74 18.21 -29.85
C LYS A 3 -21.55 18.83 -29.10
N LYS A 4 -21.55 20.15 -28.90
CA LYS A 4 -20.50 20.87 -28.14
C LYS A 4 -20.62 20.63 -26.63
N ALA A 5 -21.85 20.45 -26.13
CA ALA A 5 -22.11 20.11 -24.72
C ALA A 5 -21.66 18.69 -24.36
N ILE A 6 -21.83 17.72 -25.27
CA ILE A 6 -21.39 16.33 -25.07
C ILE A 6 -19.86 16.23 -25.01
N THR A 7 -19.13 16.99 -25.84
CA THR A 7 -17.66 17.03 -25.81
C THR A 7 -17.10 17.67 -24.54
N PHE A 8 -17.78 18.69 -23.99
CA PHE A 8 -17.42 19.31 -22.72
C PHE A 8 -17.64 18.37 -21.52
N LEU A 9 -18.72 17.57 -21.55
CA LEU A 9 -19.02 16.62 -20.48
C LEU A 9 -18.02 15.45 -20.44
N LEU A 10 -17.57 14.94 -21.60
CA LEU A 10 -16.56 13.88 -21.67
C LEU A 10 -15.18 14.34 -21.15
N THR A 11 -14.79 15.58 -21.42
CA THR A 11 -13.50 16.14 -20.96
C THR A 11 -13.52 16.44 -19.46
N SER A 12 -14.64 16.93 -18.93
CA SER A 12 -14.87 17.09 -17.48
C SER A 12 -14.76 15.76 -16.73
N LEU A 13 -15.28 14.67 -17.29
CA LEU A 13 -15.25 13.35 -16.65
C LEU A 13 -13.82 12.76 -16.60
N PHE A 14 -12.94 13.15 -17.54
CA PHE A 14 -11.54 12.73 -17.57
C PHE A 14 -10.69 13.45 -16.49
N LEU A 15 -10.98 14.72 -16.18
CA LEU A 15 -10.26 15.46 -15.13
C LEU A 15 -10.57 14.93 -13.71
N ALA A 16 -11.78 14.44 -13.47
CA ALA A 16 -12.15 13.87 -12.16
C ALA A 16 -11.37 12.58 -11.82
N GLY A 17 -10.94 11.81 -12.82
CA GLY A 17 -10.17 10.57 -12.61
C GLY A 17 -8.74 10.81 -12.08
N VAL A 18 -8.16 11.99 -12.27
CA VAL A 18 -6.75 12.28 -11.92
C VAL A 18 -6.57 12.53 -10.41
N LEU A 19 -7.60 13.03 -9.71
CA LEU A 19 -7.53 13.31 -8.27
C LEU A 19 -7.48 12.04 -7.40
N LEU A 20 -7.97 10.89 -7.89
CA LEU A 20 -7.97 9.60 -7.19
C LEU A 20 -6.65 8.80 -7.33
N ALA A 21 -5.68 9.30 -8.11
CA ALA A 21 -4.47 8.54 -8.45
C ALA A 21 -3.26 8.80 -7.52
N HIS A 22 -3.30 9.81 -6.66
CA HIS A 22 -2.24 10.05 -5.66
C HIS A 22 -2.49 9.12 -4.46
N GLY A 23 -2.00 7.88 -4.56
CA GLY A 23 -2.21 6.85 -3.55
C GLY A 23 -1.77 7.32 -2.16
N ASN A 24 -2.66 7.22 -1.17
CA ASN A 24 -2.42 7.59 0.23
C ASN A 24 -1.58 6.54 0.97
N ALA A 25 -0.57 5.97 0.30
CA ALA A 25 0.30 4.98 0.90
C ALA A 25 1.19 5.64 1.95
N THR A 26 1.18 5.08 3.15
CA THR A 26 2.12 5.39 4.21
C THR A 26 3.36 4.53 4.02
N HIS A 27 4.54 5.16 4.06
CA HIS A 27 5.81 4.48 4.05
C HIS A 27 6.17 4.03 5.48
N LEU A 28 6.03 2.75 5.76
CA LEU A 28 6.44 2.14 7.01
C LEU A 28 7.84 1.55 6.85
N MET A 29 8.66 1.62 7.89
CA MET A 29 9.97 1.00 7.90
C MET A 29 10.25 0.38 9.26
N GLY A 30 10.72 -0.86 9.26
CA GLY A 30 10.99 -1.57 10.50
C GLY A 30 11.62 -2.94 10.29
N THR A 31 11.73 -3.68 11.39
CA THR A 31 12.21 -5.05 11.42
C THR A 31 11.02 -5.98 11.64
N VAL A 32 10.90 -7.02 10.83
CA VAL A 32 9.84 -8.04 10.99
C VAL A 32 10.04 -8.77 12.30
N THR A 33 9.03 -8.76 13.16
CA THR A 33 9.04 -9.45 14.47
C THR A 33 8.10 -10.66 14.50
N ALA A 34 7.07 -10.68 13.66
CA ALA A 34 6.16 -11.82 13.53
C ALA A 34 5.55 -11.90 12.12
N LEU A 35 5.23 -13.12 11.70
CA LEU A 35 4.49 -13.43 10.49
C LEU A 35 3.25 -14.23 10.86
N GLY A 36 2.08 -13.69 10.51
CA GLY A 36 0.80 -14.39 10.58
C GLY A 36 0.43 -14.97 9.22
N LYS A 37 -0.80 -15.51 9.11
CA LYS A 37 -1.32 -16.03 7.85
C LYS A 37 -1.38 -14.95 6.76
N ASP A 38 -1.97 -13.81 7.09
CA ASP A 38 -2.20 -12.68 6.19
C ASP A 38 -1.71 -11.37 6.83
N THR A 39 -0.77 -11.42 7.77
CA THR A 39 -0.25 -10.24 8.47
C THR A 39 1.26 -10.31 8.64
N VAL A 40 1.89 -9.15 8.62
CA VAL A 40 3.27 -8.96 9.07
C VAL A 40 3.28 -7.97 10.22
N THR A 41 4.00 -8.29 11.28
CA THR A 41 4.27 -7.36 12.37
C THR A 41 5.69 -6.85 12.24
N ILE A 42 5.85 -5.52 12.29
CA ILE A 42 7.16 -4.87 12.33
C ILE A 42 7.33 -4.10 13.63
N GLN A 43 8.58 -3.96 14.06
CA GLN A 43 8.99 -2.94 15.02
C GLN A 43 9.67 -1.80 14.25
N ASP A 44 9.19 -0.58 14.43
CA ASP A 44 9.80 0.61 13.82
C ASP A 44 11.08 1.03 14.56
N LYS A 45 11.74 2.07 14.05
CA LYS A 45 12.99 2.61 14.65
C LYS A 45 12.80 3.19 16.06
N ASP A 46 11.58 3.53 16.45
CA ASP A 46 11.24 4.10 17.75
C ASP A 46 10.72 3.02 18.72
N GLY A 47 10.79 1.74 18.33
CA GLY A 47 10.37 0.60 19.12
C GLY A 47 8.86 0.31 19.07
N LYS A 48 8.09 1.05 18.26
CA LYS A 48 6.63 0.84 18.15
C LYS A 48 6.33 -0.38 17.30
N THR A 49 5.34 -1.14 17.75
CA THR A 49 4.81 -2.29 16.99
C THR A 49 3.75 -1.83 16.01
N VAL A 50 3.89 -2.23 14.75
CA VAL A 50 2.92 -1.97 13.69
C VAL A 50 2.53 -3.30 13.05
N VAL A 51 1.23 -3.55 12.94
CA VAL A 51 0.67 -4.70 12.23
C VAL A 51 0.19 -4.22 10.87
N VAL A 52 0.61 -4.94 9.83
CA VAL A 52 0.25 -4.67 8.43
C VAL A 52 -0.44 -5.90 7.85
N MET A 53 -1.58 -5.70 7.22
CA MET A 53 -2.31 -6.71 6.48
C MET A 53 -1.63 -6.98 5.13
N LEU A 54 -1.51 -8.25 4.77
CA LEU A 54 -1.04 -8.68 3.47
C LEU A 54 -2.26 -9.08 2.63
N GLU A 55 -2.35 -8.52 1.43
CA GLU A 55 -3.41 -8.82 0.48
C GLU A 55 -2.87 -9.62 -0.70
N LYS A 56 -3.79 -10.19 -1.49
CA LYS A 56 -3.43 -10.89 -2.75
C LYS A 56 -2.73 -9.98 -3.75
N THR A 57 -2.93 -8.67 -3.64
CA THR A 57 -2.34 -7.62 -4.49
C THR A 57 -0.98 -7.14 -3.97
N THR A 58 -0.56 -7.56 -2.77
CA THR A 58 0.74 -7.17 -2.19
C THR A 58 1.88 -7.67 -3.07
N LYS A 59 2.82 -6.76 -3.36
CA LYS A 59 4.01 -7.05 -4.15
C LYS A 59 5.21 -7.17 -3.22
N TYR A 60 5.98 -8.24 -3.38
CA TYR A 60 7.20 -8.47 -2.61
C TYR A 60 8.42 -8.22 -3.50
N LEU A 61 9.33 -7.36 -3.04
CA LEU A 61 10.51 -6.96 -3.79
C LEU A 61 11.77 -7.14 -2.94
N LYS A 62 12.81 -7.74 -3.52
CA LYS A 62 14.16 -7.81 -2.95
C LYS A 62 15.14 -7.27 -3.97
N THR A 63 15.87 -6.21 -3.63
CA THR A 63 16.79 -5.53 -4.56
C THR A 63 16.09 -5.17 -5.89
N LYS A 64 14.86 -4.63 -5.79
CA LYS A 64 13.99 -4.25 -6.92
C LYS A 64 13.53 -5.41 -7.83
N LYS A 65 13.81 -6.67 -7.47
CA LYS A 65 13.33 -7.85 -8.19
C LYS A 65 12.11 -8.45 -7.48
N PRO A 66 11.07 -8.87 -8.22
CA PRO A 66 9.95 -9.61 -7.64
C PRO A 66 10.42 -10.89 -6.95
N VAL A 67 9.88 -11.14 -5.76
CA VAL A 67 10.08 -12.37 -4.99
C VAL A 67 8.73 -12.87 -4.46
N THR A 68 8.72 -14.04 -3.83
CA THR A 68 7.53 -14.55 -3.13
C THR A 68 7.52 -14.14 -1.66
N LEU A 69 6.38 -14.33 -1.00
CA LEU A 69 6.24 -14.10 0.45
C LEU A 69 7.24 -14.93 1.27
N ASP A 70 7.68 -16.09 0.80
CA ASP A 70 8.63 -16.98 1.50
C ASP A 70 10.00 -16.32 1.74
N GLU A 71 10.33 -15.27 0.98
CA GLU A 71 11.55 -14.48 1.19
C GLU A 71 11.43 -13.49 2.36
N LEU A 72 10.22 -13.22 2.84
CA LEU A 72 9.97 -12.38 4.02
C LEU A 72 10.20 -13.21 5.28
N LYS A 73 11.19 -12.82 6.10
CA LYS A 73 11.62 -13.57 7.28
C LYS A 73 11.60 -12.69 8.52
N ILE A 74 11.38 -13.29 9.68
CA ILE A 74 11.57 -12.61 10.96
C ILE A 74 13.03 -12.15 11.06
N GLY A 75 13.24 -10.92 11.54
CA GLY A 75 14.54 -10.25 11.59
C GLY A 75 14.89 -9.47 10.31
N SER A 76 14.16 -9.64 9.21
CA SER A 76 14.36 -8.84 8.00
C SER A 76 13.97 -7.38 8.23
N ARG A 77 14.82 -6.47 7.75
CA ARG A 77 14.47 -5.04 7.66
C ARG A 77 13.71 -4.79 6.36
N VAL A 78 12.56 -4.12 6.48
CA VAL A 78 11.63 -3.90 5.37
C VAL A 78 11.19 -2.45 5.29
N VAL A 79 10.83 -2.03 4.08
CA VAL A 79 10.05 -0.82 3.80
C VAL A 79 8.74 -1.30 3.19
N ILE A 80 7.62 -0.83 3.73
CA ILE A 80 6.28 -1.25 3.33
C ILE A 80 5.47 -0.02 2.95
N ASP A 81 4.93 -0.02 1.74
CA ASP A 81 3.94 0.95 1.30
C ASP A 81 2.56 0.39 1.63
N ALA A 82 1.90 0.93 2.65
CA ALA A 82 0.61 0.43 3.13
C ALA A 82 -0.41 1.56 3.29
N GLN A 83 -1.69 1.26 3.08
CA GLN A 83 -2.77 2.22 3.31
C GLN A 83 -3.44 1.91 4.64
N MET A 84 -3.61 2.93 5.48
CA MET A 84 -4.30 2.76 6.75
C MET A 84 -5.77 2.41 6.50
N ASN A 85 -6.20 1.26 7.00
CA ASN A 85 -7.61 0.95 7.15
C ASN A 85 -8.14 1.68 8.39
N GLU A 86 -8.82 2.82 8.18
CA GLU A 86 -9.31 3.67 9.27
C GLU A 86 -10.27 2.94 10.23
N LYS A 87 -11.06 1.99 9.72
CA LYS A 87 -12.03 1.23 10.53
C LYS A 87 -11.33 0.23 11.44
N MET A 88 -10.33 -0.46 10.92
CA MET A 88 -9.60 -1.50 11.65
C MET A 88 -8.42 -0.95 12.45
N LYS A 89 -8.03 0.32 12.20
CA LYS A 89 -6.83 0.97 12.76
C LYS A 89 -5.55 0.16 12.52
N MET A 90 -5.49 -0.50 11.36
CA MET A 90 -4.34 -1.29 10.91
C MET A 90 -3.97 -0.86 9.51
N TYR A 91 -2.69 -1.06 9.17
CA TYR A 91 -2.18 -0.87 7.82
C TYR A 91 -2.42 -2.10 6.95
#